data_AF-A0A370C7S1-F1
#
_entry.id   AF-A0A370C7S1-F1
#
_cell.length_a   1.000
_cell.length_b   1.000
_cell.length_c   1.000
_cell.angle_alpha   90.00
_cell.angle_beta   90.00
_cell.angle_gamma   90.00
#
_symmetry.space_group_name_H-M   'P 1'
#
loop_
_entity.id
_entity.type
_entity.pdbx_description
1 polymer ?
#
loop_
_entity_poly.entity_id
_entity_poly.type
_entity_poly.pdbx_seq_one_letter_code
_entity_poly.pdbx_strand_id
1 'polypeptide(L)'
;MGGKKSASCFVSLGRSSQKLSPPLQRGPAGSQESSDYSSPDGKIGQVGGRHVSYQRSKRTVNPNTSLIKIDGVESTEAANFYLGKKVAFVYRAKREVRGSNIRVIWGKVTRPHGNSGVVRAQFRHNLPPKTFGATVRVMLYPSNI
;
A
#
# COMPACT_ATOMS: atom_id res chain seq x y z
N MET A 1 -9.74 77.23 -55.55
CA MET A 1 -8.42 77.47 -56.16
C MET A 1 -7.35 77.30 -55.10
N GLY A 2 -6.36 76.43 -55.33
CA GLY A 2 -5.15 76.28 -54.51
C GLY A 2 -5.37 75.50 -53.19
N GLY A 3 -4.54 74.55 -52.79
CA GLY A 3 -3.23 74.18 -53.28
C GLY A 3 -2.80 72.82 -52.73
N LYS A 4 -1.98 72.17 -53.54
CA LYS A 4 -1.33 70.87 -53.33
C LYS A 4 -0.43 70.91 -52.10
N LYS A 5 -0.23 69.76 -51.46
CA LYS A 5 1.10 69.19 -51.18
C LYS A 5 0.95 67.72 -50.76
N SER A 6 1.51 66.85 -51.59
CA SER A 6 1.83 65.46 -51.27
C SER A 6 3.19 65.39 -50.58
N ALA A 7 3.54 64.14 -50.25
CA ALA A 7 4.81 63.60 -49.74
C ALA A 7 4.76 63.35 -48.22
N SER A 8 5.16 62.21 -47.70
CA SER A 8 5.66 60.94 -48.27
C SER A 8 5.95 60.02 -47.09
N CYS A 9 6.04 58.70 -47.37
CA CYS A 9 6.82 57.72 -46.59
C CYS A 9 6.25 57.39 -45.18
N PHE A 10 6.28 56.19 -44.63
CA PHE A 10 7.14 55.04 -44.85
C PHE A 10 6.50 53.86 -44.09
N VAL A 11 6.39 52.70 -44.75
CA VAL A 11 6.80 51.36 -44.26
C VAL A 11 6.36 50.93 -42.84
N SER A 12 5.57 49.85 -42.74
CA SER A 12 6.04 48.52 -42.31
C SER A 12 4.91 47.57 -41.93
N LEU A 13 5.05 46.33 -42.39
CA LEU A 13 4.21 45.17 -42.10
C LEU A 13 4.11 44.88 -40.59
N GLY A 14 2.90 44.95 -40.04
CA GLY A 14 2.54 44.41 -38.72
C GLY A 14 1.94 43.03 -38.84
N ARG A 15 2.81 42.03 -38.79
CA ARG A 15 2.58 40.58 -38.96
C ARG A 15 1.57 40.02 -37.96
N SER A 16 0.66 39.19 -38.46
CA SER A 16 -0.27 38.34 -37.71
C SER A 16 0.44 37.56 -36.59
N SER A 17 0.25 37.96 -35.33
CA SER A 17 0.53 37.10 -34.19
C SER A 17 -0.67 36.19 -33.96
N GLN A 18 -0.66 35.05 -34.64
CA GLN A 18 -1.39 33.87 -34.19
C GLN A 18 -0.89 33.54 -32.78
N LYS A 19 -1.81 33.44 -31.82
CA LYS A 19 -1.52 32.97 -30.45
C LYS A 19 -0.83 31.61 -30.56
N LEU A 20 0.48 31.58 -30.30
CA LEU A 20 1.19 30.34 -30.04
C LEU A 20 0.76 29.87 -28.65
N SER A 21 0.02 28.77 -28.61
CA SER A 21 -0.27 28.05 -27.37
C SER A 21 1.05 27.63 -26.72
N PRO A 22 1.24 27.85 -25.41
CA PRO A 22 2.44 27.38 -24.73
C PRO A 22 2.50 25.84 -24.78
N PRO A 23 3.69 25.24 -24.96
CA PRO A 23 3.84 23.80 -24.85
C PRO A 23 3.51 23.38 -23.41
N LEU A 24 2.61 22.40 -23.27
CA LEU A 24 2.35 21.74 -22.01
C LEU A 24 3.66 21.17 -21.48
N GLN A 25 4.20 21.79 -20.44
CA GLN A 25 5.34 21.26 -19.71
C GLN A 25 4.92 19.90 -19.13
N ARG A 26 5.60 18.83 -19.57
CA ARG A 26 5.50 17.52 -18.93
C ARG A 26 6.05 17.67 -17.51
N GLY A 27 5.16 17.65 -16.53
CA GLY A 27 5.53 17.61 -15.12
C GLY A 27 6.27 16.31 -14.77
N PRO A 28 7.17 16.33 -13.78
CA PRO A 28 7.89 15.15 -13.33
C PRO A 28 6.98 14.15 -12.61
N ALA A 29 7.33 12.87 -12.74
CA ALA A 29 6.74 11.73 -12.05
C ALA A 29 6.72 11.92 -10.52
N GLY A 30 5.58 11.62 -9.91
CA GLY A 30 5.42 11.65 -8.46
C GLY A 30 4.11 11.01 -8.02
N SER A 31 4.22 9.77 -7.53
CA SER A 31 3.37 9.12 -6.54
C SER A 31 1.85 9.07 -6.77
N GLN A 32 1.41 7.91 -7.25
CA GLN A 32 0.27 7.13 -6.76
C GLN A 32 -0.64 7.89 -5.77
N GLU A 33 -1.80 8.30 -6.26
CA GLU A 33 -2.88 8.81 -5.45
C GLU A 33 -3.19 7.84 -4.29
N SER A 34 -3.15 8.40 -3.10
CA SER A 34 -3.39 7.78 -1.80
C SER A 34 -4.87 7.43 -1.58
N SER A 35 -5.47 6.63 -2.46
CA SER A 35 -6.91 6.37 -2.50
C SER A 35 -7.33 5.02 -1.91
N ASP A 36 -6.66 4.49 -0.90
CA ASP A 36 -7.13 3.30 -0.14
C ASP A 36 -7.01 3.45 1.38
N TYR A 37 -6.93 4.70 1.88
CA TYR A 37 -7.11 5.03 3.30
C TYR A 37 -8.54 5.53 3.55
N SER A 38 -9.55 4.73 3.20
CA SER A 38 -10.96 5.04 3.51
C SER A 38 -11.72 3.74 3.79
N SER A 39 -11.89 3.42 5.06
CA SER A 39 -12.79 2.34 5.48
C SER A 39 -14.19 2.92 5.73
N PRO A 40 -15.26 2.37 5.12
CA PRO A 40 -16.63 2.75 5.47
C PRO A 40 -17.09 2.26 6.86
N ASP A 41 -16.25 1.50 7.58
CA ASP A 41 -16.66 0.82 8.82
C ASP A 41 -15.57 0.88 9.89
N GLY A 42 -15.30 2.08 10.43
CA GLY A 42 -14.62 2.27 11.73
C GLY A 42 -13.40 1.39 12.03
N LYS A 43 -12.59 1.05 11.02
CA LYS A 43 -11.51 0.06 11.17
C LYS A 43 -10.34 0.70 11.92
N ILE A 44 -10.04 0.14 13.09
CA ILE A 44 -8.79 0.29 13.84
C ILE A 44 -7.63 0.17 12.84
N GLY A 45 -6.68 1.12 12.84
CA GLY A 45 -5.56 1.18 11.88
C GLY A 45 -4.85 -0.17 11.71
N GLN A 46 -5.13 -0.83 10.58
CA GLN A 46 -4.63 -2.16 10.27
C GLN A 46 -4.35 -2.27 8.76
N VAL A 47 -3.30 -2.99 8.43
CA VAL A 47 -2.86 -3.29 7.07
C VAL A 47 -3.25 -4.74 6.73
N GLY A 48 -3.67 -4.95 5.49
CA GLY A 48 -3.93 -6.27 4.94
C GLY A 48 -2.64 -7.10 4.79
N GLY A 49 -2.77 -8.40 4.95
CA GLY A 49 -1.72 -9.34 4.61
C GLY A 49 -2.27 -10.69 4.24
N ARG A 50 -1.44 -11.54 3.67
CA ARG A 50 -1.78 -12.91 3.25
C ARG A 50 -0.91 -13.91 3.96
N HIS A 51 -1.51 -14.95 4.50
CA HIS A 51 -0.76 -16.06 5.05
C HIS A 51 -0.25 -16.95 3.92
N VAL A 52 1.07 -17.02 3.73
CA VAL A 52 1.67 -17.69 2.56
C VAL A 52 1.89 -19.17 2.85
N SER A 53 2.66 -19.44 3.91
CA SER A 53 3.04 -20.80 4.30
C SER A 53 3.61 -20.79 5.71
N TYR A 54 3.99 -21.95 6.23
CA TYR A 54 4.89 -22.01 7.38
C TYR A 54 6.34 -21.88 6.94
N GLN A 55 7.22 -21.56 7.89
CA GLN A 55 8.66 -21.73 7.68
C GLN A 55 8.91 -23.19 7.29
N ARG A 56 9.60 -23.42 6.17
CA ARG A 56 9.83 -24.77 5.66
C ARG A 56 11.22 -24.90 5.04
N SER A 57 11.72 -26.12 5.05
CA SER A 57 12.81 -26.59 4.18
C SER A 57 12.20 -27.34 2.98
N LYS A 58 13.04 -27.94 2.15
CA LYS A 58 12.59 -28.78 1.02
C LYS A 58 11.66 -29.91 1.48
N ARG A 59 11.94 -30.52 2.64
CA ARG A 59 11.23 -31.71 3.17
C ARG A 59 10.50 -31.48 4.49
N THR A 60 10.88 -30.48 5.27
CA THR A 60 10.38 -30.26 6.64
C THR A 60 9.55 -28.99 6.71
N VAL A 61 8.46 -29.00 7.46
CA VAL A 61 7.59 -27.84 7.70
C VAL A 61 7.56 -27.55 9.19
N ASN A 62 7.82 -26.30 9.57
CA ASN A 62 7.88 -25.83 10.95
C ASN A 62 6.66 -24.95 11.27
N PRO A 63 5.54 -25.52 11.76
CA PRO A 63 4.26 -24.82 11.92
C PRO A 63 4.29 -23.72 12.98
N ASN A 64 5.27 -23.74 13.89
CA ASN A 64 5.43 -22.74 14.94
C ASN A 64 5.71 -21.33 14.39
N THR A 65 6.22 -21.23 13.15
CA THR A 65 6.50 -19.95 12.51
C THR A 65 5.73 -19.84 11.20
N SER A 66 4.87 -18.84 11.13
CA SER A 66 4.07 -18.52 9.95
C SER A 66 4.74 -17.44 9.11
N LEU A 67 4.67 -17.57 7.78
CA LEU A 67 5.09 -16.55 6.82
C LEU A 67 3.88 -15.74 6.37
N ILE A 68 4.01 -14.42 6.42
CA ILE A 68 2.95 -13.48 6.08
C ILE A 68 3.53 -12.48 5.07
N LYS A 69 2.85 -12.32 3.93
CA LYS A 69 3.14 -11.25 2.98
C LYS A 69 2.23 -10.08 3.33
N ILE A 70 2.83 -8.93 3.60
CA ILE A 70 2.08 -7.69 3.89
C ILE A 70 1.80 -7.01 2.56
N ASP A 71 0.59 -6.48 2.40
CA ASP A 71 0.21 -5.76 1.19
C ASP A 71 1.00 -4.45 1.08
N GLY A 72 1.54 -4.15 -0.10
CA GLY A 72 2.34 -2.94 -0.36
C GLY A 72 3.78 -2.95 0.16
N VAL A 73 4.27 -4.08 0.70
CA VAL A 73 5.64 -4.20 1.22
C VAL A 73 6.44 -5.16 0.35
N GLU A 74 7.38 -4.61 -0.44
CA GLU A 74 8.27 -5.41 -1.30
C GLU A 74 9.71 -5.46 -0.80
N SER A 75 10.13 -4.54 0.07
CA SER A 75 11.50 -4.47 0.59
C SER A 75 11.61 -4.93 2.04
N THR A 76 12.80 -5.43 2.42
CA THR A 76 13.12 -5.80 3.81
C THR A 76 13.12 -4.59 4.74
N GLU A 77 13.56 -3.43 4.25
CA GLU A 77 13.56 -2.17 5.01
C GLU A 77 12.15 -1.74 5.41
N ALA A 78 11.21 -1.80 4.47
CA ALA A 78 9.80 -1.53 4.75
C ALA A 78 9.19 -2.61 5.68
N ALA A 79 9.64 -3.86 5.58
CA ALA A 79 9.19 -4.91 6.49
C ALA A 79 9.65 -4.70 7.95
N ASN A 80 10.77 -4.02 8.18
CA ASN A 80 11.28 -3.73 9.53
C ASN A 80 10.33 -2.84 10.34
N PHE A 81 9.56 -1.97 9.68
CA PHE A 81 8.52 -1.16 10.32
C PHE A 81 7.46 -2.02 11.04
N TYR A 82 7.18 -3.21 10.51
CA TYR A 82 6.15 -4.10 11.02
C TYR A 82 6.64 -5.04 12.12
N LEU A 83 7.88 -4.90 12.59
CA LEU A 83 8.39 -5.71 13.68
C LEU A 83 7.70 -5.40 15.01
N GLY A 84 7.41 -6.44 15.78
CA GLY A 84 6.70 -6.32 17.06
C GLY A 84 5.21 -6.01 16.94
N LYS A 85 4.71 -5.69 15.75
CA LYS A 85 3.29 -5.42 15.49
C LYS A 85 2.43 -6.65 15.76
N LYS A 86 1.20 -6.42 16.22
CA LYS A 86 0.23 -7.49 16.46
C LYS A 86 -0.40 -7.95 15.16
N VAL A 87 -0.69 -9.24 15.10
CA VAL A 87 -1.28 -9.89 13.93
C VAL A 87 -2.52 -10.65 14.38
N ALA A 88 -3.59 -10.56 13.60
CA ALA A 88 -4.86 -11.19 13.89
C ALA A 88 -5.33 -12.01 12.69
N PHE A 89 -5.58 -13.30 12.92
CA PHE A 89 -6.35 -14.11 12.00
C PHE A 89 -7.78 -14.24 12.51
N VAL A 90 -8.73 -13.67 11.76
CA VAL A 90 -10.16 -13.67 12.09
C VAL A 90 -10.84 -14.75 11.28
N TYR A 91 -11.60 -15.62 11.93
CA TYR A 91 -12.37 -16.67 11.28
C TYR A 91 -13.78 -16.80 11.88
N ARG A 92 -14.69 -17.35 11.08
CA ARG A 92 -16.07 -17.63 11.50
C ARG A 92 -16.20 -19.13 11.78
N ALA A 93 -16.83 -19.46 12.91
CA ALA A 93 -17.17 -20.82 13.29
C ALA A 93 -18.70 -20.96 13.39
N LYS A 94 -19.22 -22.18 13.25
CA LYS A 94 -20.67 -22.44 13.35
C LYS A 94 -21.22 -22.33 14.76
N ARG A 95 -20.39 -22.66 15.76
CA ARG A 95 -20.76 -22.62 17.18
C ARG A 95 -20.42 -21.28 17.79
N GLU A 96 -21.40 -20.71 18.46
CA GLU A 96 -21.25 -19.49 19.21
C GLU A 96 -20.36 -19.70 20.43
N VAL A 97 -19.40 -18.79 20.62
CA VAL A 97 -18.53 -18.72 21.79
C VAL A 97 -18.52 -17.29 22.26
N ARG A 98 -18.95 -17.06 23.51
CA ARG A 98 -19.00 -15.71 24.12
C ARG A 98 -19.85 -14.72 23.31
N GLY A 99 -21.07 -15.10 22.94
CA GLY A 99 -21.99 -14.19 22.26
C GLY A 99 -21.74 -14.02 20.75
N SER A 100 -20.73 -14.69 20.17
CA SER A 100 -20.38 -14.49 18.77
C SER A 100 -19.82 -15.73 18.06
N ASN A 101 -20.02 -15.76 16.75
CA ASN A 101 -19.47 -16.78 15.84
C ASN A 101 -18.07 -16.43 15.31
N ILE A 102 -17.55 -15.25 15.68
CA ILE A 102 -16.27 -14.72 15.20
C ILE A 102 -15.21 -15.03 16.24
N ARG A 103 -14.11 -15.61 15.79
CA ARG A 103 -12.98 -15.98 16.63
C ARG A 103 -11.70 -15.43 16.04
N VAL A 104 -10.75 -15.12 16.92
CA VAL A 104 -9.49 -14.49 16.54
C VAL A 104 -8.33 -15.28 17.11
N ILE A 105 -7.36 -15.59 16.26
CA ILE A 105 -6.05 -16.09 16.67
C ILE A 105 -5.08 -14.91 16.63
N TRP A 106 -4.56 -14.55 17.80
CA TRP A 106 -3.61 -13.46 17.96
C TRP A 106 -2.18 -13.95 17.80
N GLY A 107 -1.35 -13.11 17.20
CA GLY A 107 0.09 -13.30 17.06
C GLY A 107 0.84 -11.98 17.05
N LYS A 108 2.15 -12.09 16.87
CA LYS A 108 3.08 -10.97 16.71
C LYS A 108 4.02 -11.23 15.55
N VAL A 109 4.42 -10.15 14.87
CA VAL A 109 5.50 -10.18 13.89
C VAL A 109 6.84 -10.23 14.64
N THR A 110 7.74 -11.13 14.23
CA THR A 110 9.02 -11.34 14.93
C THR A 110 10.22 -10.81 14.15
N ARG A 111 10.36 -11.15 12.87
CA ARG A 111 11.51 -10.77 12.03
C ARG A 111 11.13 -10.77 10.54
N PRO A 112 11.83 -10.01 9.68
CA PRO A 112 11.61 -10.12 8.23
C PRO A 112 12.07 -11.49 7.71
N HIS A 113 11.57 -11.87 6.54
CA HIS A 113 11.86 -13.12 5.84
C HIS A 113 12.18 -12.87 4.37
N GLY A 114 13.39 -13.23 3.96
CA GLY A 114 13.86 -13.02 2.59
C GLY A 114 13.90 -11.53 2.23
N ASN A 115 13.92 -11.26 0.92
CA ASN A 115 14.07 -9.90 0.40
C ASN A 115 12.74 -9.29 -0.10
N SER A 116 11.70 -10.11 -0.26
CA SER A 116 10.43 -9.73 -0.87
C SER A 116 9.41 -9.16 0.12
N GLY A 117 9.84 -8.54 1.23
CA GLY A 117 8.93 -7.95 2.22
C GLY A 117 8.02 -8.94 2.96
N VAL A 118 8.34 -10.23 2.96
CA VAL A 118 7.62 -11.25 3.76
C VAL A 118 8.09 -11.16 5.20
N VAL A 119 7.21 -11.38 6.17
CA VAL A 119 7.54 -11.38 7.59
C VAL A 119 7.25 -12.73 8.24
N ARG A 120 8.02 -13.06 9.27
CA ARG A 120 7.73 -14.16 10.17
C ARG A 120 6.80 -13.69 11.27
N ALA A 121 5.77 -14.47 11.54
CA ALA A 121 4.85 -14.25 12.64
C ALA A 121 4.76 -15.49 13.53
N GLN A 122 4.68 -15.26 14.82
CA GLN A 122 4.37 -16.27 15.82
C GLN A 122 3.00 -15.99 16.40
N PHE A 123 2.12 -16.98 16.33
CA PHE A 123 0.78 -16.92 16.89
C PHE A 123 0.74 -17.62 18.24
N ARG A 124 -0.20 -17.24 19.11
CA ARG A 124 -0.43 -17.93 20.39
C ARG A 124 -0.80 -19.39 20.20
N HIS A 125 -1.64 -19.64 19.20
CA HIS A 125 -1.91 -20.97 18.68
C HIS A 125 -1.50 -20.98 17.23
N ASN A 126 -0.78 -22.03 16.82
CA ASN A 126 -0.38 -22.18 15.43
C ASN A 126 -1.61 -22.09 14.52
N LEU A 127 -1.45 -21.42 13.39
CA LEU A 127 -2.52 -21.37 12.40
C LEU A 127 -2.78 -22.79 11.87
N PRO A 128 -4.02 -23.12 11.48
CA PRO A 128 -4.30 -24.36 10.78
C PRO A 128 -3.92 -24.22 9.29
N PRO A 129 -3.45 -25.28 8.60
CA PRO A 129 -2.99 -25.20 7.21
C PRO A 129 -4.05 -24.73 6.20
N LYS A 130 -5.34 -24.80 6.57
CA LYS A 130 -6.44 -24.24 5.77
C LYS A 130 -6.34 -22.71 5.60
N THR A 131 -5.53 -22.02 6.40
CA THR A 131 -5.39 -20.57 6.33
C THR A 131 -4.43 -20.10 5.25
N PHE A 132 -3.74 -20.98 4.51
CA PHE A 132 -2.90 -20.54 3.40
C PHE A 132 -3.73 -19.80 2.34
N GLY A 133 -3.24 -18.65 1.89
CA GLY A 133 -3.95 -17.73 1.00
C GLY A 133 -5.01 -16.89 1.69
N ALA A 134 -5.35 -17.16 2.95
CA ALA A 134 -6.33 -16.36 3.68
C ALA A 134 -5.76 -15.00 4.11
N THR A 135 -6.64 -14.02 4.20
CA THR A 135 -6.31 -12.68 4.66
C THR A 135 -6.06 -12.68 6.16
N VAL A 136 -4.99 -12.00 6.56
CA VAL A 136 -4.58 -11.75 7.93
C VAL A 136 -4.55 -10.24 8.14
N ARG A 137 -4.92 -9.78 9.34
CA ARG A 137 -4.89 -8.36 9.69
C ARG A 137 -3.63 -8.06 10.48
N VAL A 138 -2.78 -7.18 9.98
CA VAL A 138 -1.60 -6.68 10.68
C VAL A 138 -1.95 -5.34 11.30
N MET A 139 -1.80 -5.21 12.61
CA MET A 139 -2.16 -4.01 13.33
C MET A 139 -1.01 -3.03 13.32
N LEU A 140 -1.29 -1.72 13.33
CA LEU A 140 -0.25 -0.70 13.37
C LEU A 140 0.35 -0.48 14.78
N TYR A 141 -0.24 -1.10 15.80
CA TYR A 141 0.22 -1.05 17.18
C TYR A 141 0.87 -2.38 17.62
N PRO A 142 1.78 -2.36 18.62
CA PRO A 142 2.34 -1.21 19.33
C PRO A 142 3.27 -0.36 18.42
N SER A 143 3.26 0.97 18.58
CA SER A 143 4.18 1.84 17.85
C SER A 143 5.58 1.75 18.46
N ASN A 144 6.59 1.63 17.60
CA ASN A 144 8.01 1.71 17.96
C ASN A 144 8.72 2.71 17.02
N ILE A 145 7.95 3.66 16.49
CA ILE A 145 8.40 4.77 15.67
C ILE A 145 8.26 6.05 16.47
#